data_AF-A0A257MSB3-F1
#
_entry.id   AF-A0A257MSB3-F1
#
_cell.length_a   1.000
_cell.length_b   1.000
_cell.length_c   1.000
_cell.angle_alpha   90.00
_cell.angle_beta   90.00
_cell.angle_gamma   90.00
#
_symmetry.space_group_name_H-M   'P 1'
#
loop_
_entity.id
_entity.type
_entity.pdbx_description
1 polymer ?
#
loop_
_entity_poly.entity_id
_entity_poly.type
_entity_poly.pdbx_seq_one_letter_code
_entity_poly.pdbx_strand_id
1 'polypeptide(L)' 'MKSRNWLSASSLILLALLVLSSVQAKDEPEELNGEEVEIADILQNASAYEGKMVVIEGMIETECPSGCWFIVNDATGS' A
#
# COMPACT_ATOMS: atom_id res chain seq x y z
N MET A 1 -37.91 -35.49 8.98
CA MET A 1 -37.06 -35.01 7.85
C MET A 1 -36.80 -33.49 7.83
N LYS A 2 -37.37 -32.66 8.71
CA LYS A 2 -37.24 -31.19 8.67
C LYS A 2 -35.99 -30.62 9.39
N SER A 3 -35.35 -31.39 10.27
CA SER A 3 -34.19 -30.94 11.07
C SER A 3 -32.83 -31.08 10.34
N ARG A 4 -32.71 -31.98 9.36
CA ARG A 4 -31.43 -32.27 8.68
C ARG A 4 -31.00 -31.14 7.73
N ASN A 5 -31.95 -30.46 7.10
CA ASN A 5 -31.68 -29.35 6.17
C ASN A 5 -31.34 -28.04 6.91
N TRP A 6 -31.76 -27.92 8.18
CA TRP A 6 -31.47 -26.76 9.03
C TRP A 6 -30.02 -26.78 9.53
N LEU A 7 -29.53 -27.96 9.95
CA LEU A 7 -28.14 -28.16 10.39
C LEU A 7 -27.14 -27.87 9.26
N SER A 8 -27.44 -28.31 8.03
CA SER A 8 -26.61 -28.02 6.86
C SER A 8 -26.63 -26.55 6.44
N ALA A 9 -27.78 -25.88 6.56
CA ALA A 9 -27.91 -24.45 6.25
C ALA A 9 -27.14 -23.58 7.26
N SER A 10 -27.19 -23.92 8.55
CA SER A 10 -26.41 -23.24 9.58
C SER A 10 -24.90 -23.37 9.37
N SER A 11 -24.43 -24.53 8.93
CA SER A 11 -22.99 -24.75 8.66
C SER A 11 -22.48 -23.93 7.47
N LEU A 12 -23.29 -23.74 6.42
CA LEU A 12 -22.92 -22.93 5.26
C LEU A 12 -22.86 -21.44 5.60
N ILE A 13 -23.78 -20.96 6.44
CA ILE A 13 -23.79 -19.56 6.91
C ILE A 13 -22.57 -19.29 7.80
N LEU A 14 -22.21 -20.23 8.69
CA LEU A 14 -21.02 -20.10 9.52
C LEU A 14 -19.73 -20.07 8.68
N LEU A 15 -19.67 -20.90 7.64
CA LEU A 15 -18.54 -20.92 6.71
C LEU A 15 -18.42 -19.60 5.95
N ALA A 16 -19.54 -19.06 5.47
CA ALA A 16 -19.60 -17.77 4.78
C ALA A 16 -19.14 -16.60 5.69
N LEU A 17 -19.52 -16.62 6.96
CA LEU A 17 -19.09 -15.62 7.95
C LEU A 17 -17.57 -15.68 8.23
N LEU A 18 -16.96 -16.87 8.20
CA LEU A 18 -15.51 -17.03 8.38
C LEU A 18 -14.69 -16.46 7.21
N VAL A 19 -15.22 -16.47 5.98
CA VAL A 19 -14.51 -15.90 4.80
C VAL A 19 -14.57 -14.37 4.77
N LEU A 20 -15.55 -13.76 5.43
CA LEU A 20 -15.71 -12.29 5.48
C LEU A 20 -14.74 -11.61 6.46
N SER A 21 -14.12 -12.36 7.37
CA SER A 21 -13.17 -11.83 8.36
C SER A 21 -11.79 -11.41 7.79
N SER A 22 -11.47 -11.72 6.52
CA SER A 22 -10.17 -11.39 5.93
C SER A 22 -10.12 -10.06 5.17
N VAL A 23 -11.21 -9.28 5.15
CA VAL A 23 -11.27 -7.98 4.46
C VAL A 23 -11.18 -6.84 5.47
N GLN A 24 -10.13 -6.85 6.30
CA GLN A 24 -9.67 -5.62 6.96
C GLN A 24 -8.32 -5.27 6.35
N ALA A 25 -8.36 -4.75 5.12
CA ALA A 25 -7.27 -3.93 4.63
C ALA A 25 -7.23 -2.71 5.56
N LYS A 26 -6.10 -2.51 6.24
CA LYS A 26 -5.86 -1.30 7.02
C LYS A 26 -5.84 -0.14 6.02
N ASP A 27 -6.61 0.91 6.29
CA ASP A 27 -6.62 2.10 5.44
C ASP A 27 -5.18 2.56 5.19
N GLU A 28 -4.88 2.92 3.93
CA GLU A 28 -3.59 3.47 3.58
C GLU A 28 -3.34 4.75 4.39
N PRO A 29 -2.11 5.00 4.84
CA PRO A 29 -1.79 6.20 5.59
C PRO A 29 -2.15 7.45 4.76
N GLU A 30 -2.74 8.47 5.40
CA GLU A 30 -3.21 9.69 4.73
C GLU A 30 -2.09 10.39 3.96
N GLU A 31 -0.85 10.22 4.40
CA GLU A 31 0.36 10.75 3.80
C GLU A 31 0.69 10.17 2.42
N LEU A 32 0.10 9.02 2.06
CA LEU A 32 0.25 8.41 0.73
C LEU A 32 -0.87 8.81 -0.23
N ASN A 33 -1.82 9.67 0.17
CA ASN A 33 -2.91 10.13 -0.70
C ASN A 33 -2.49 11.30 -1.63
N GLY A 34 -1.23 11.30 -2.06
CA GLY A 34 -0.60 12.37 -2.84
C GLY A 34 -0.45 12.04 -4.33
N GLU A 35 0.14 12.97 -5.08
CA GLU A 35 0.55 12.74 -6.46
C GLU A 35 1.77 11.81 -6.48
N GLU A 36 1.63 10.65 -7.11
CA GLU A 36 2.75 9.75 -7.38
C GLU A 36 3.57 10.29 -8.56
N VAL A 37 4.88 10.42 -8.37
CA VAL A 37 5.79 11.02 -9.36
C VAL A 37 7.06 10.18 -9.52
N GLU A 38 7.60 10.20 -10.74
CA GLU A 38 8.87 9.55 -11.07
C GLU A 38 10.07 10.39 -10.59
N ILE A 39 11.10 9.73 -10.08
CA ILE A 39 12.36 10.35 -9.62
C ILE A 39 13.01 11.11 -10.78
N ALA A 40 13.01 10.55 -12.00
CA ALA A 40 13.58 11.21 -13.17
C ALA A 40 12.97 12.60 -13.45
N ASP A 41 11.66 12.77 -13.23
CA ASP A 41 11.01 14.05 -13.48
C ASP A 41 11.32 15.08 -12.38
N ILE A 42 11.42 14.64 -11.12
CA ILE A 42 11.91 15.51 -10.04
C ILE A 42 13.33 16.00 -10.35
N LEU A 43 14.21 15.10 -10.80
CA LEU A 43 15.59 15.46 -11.13
C LEU A 43 15.69 16.42 -12.31
N GLN A 44 14.81 16.30 -13.30
CA GLN A 44 14.78 17.17 -14.48
C GLN A 44 14.10 18.53 -14.19
N ASN A 45 13.12 18.56 -13.28
CA ASN A 45 12.23 19.71 -13.05
C ASN A 45 12.07 20.05 -11.55
N ALA A 46 13.15 20.03 -10.77
CA ALA A 46 13.10 20.17 -9.30
C ALA A 46 12.28 21.36 -8.78
N SER A 47 12.35 22.52 -9.44
CA SER A 47 11.59 23.72 -9.04
C SER A 47 10.07 23.54 -9.09
N ALA A 48 9.57 22.61 -9.92
CA ALA A 48 8.15 22.30 -10.00
C ALA A 48 7.63 21.58 -8.75
N TYR A 49 8.52 20.97 -7.96
CA TYR A 49 8.21 20.13 -6.81
C TYR A 49 8.62 20.75 -5.47
N GLU A 50 9.32 21.89 -5.48
CA GLU A 50 9.77 22.56 -4.27
C GLU A 50 8.59 22.95 -3.36
N GLY A 51 8.66 22.52 -2.09
CA GLY A 51 7.62 22.77 -1.08
C GLY A 51 6.32 21.98 -1.27
N LYS A 52 6.27 21.03 -2.22
CA LYS A 52 5.13 20.14 -2.42
C LYS A 52 5.33 18.80 -1.73
N MET A 53 4.23 18.22 -1.26
CA MET A 53 4.17 16.82 -0.84
C MET A 53 3.92 15.96 -2.07
N VAL A 54 4.74 14.93 -2.26
CA VAL A 54 4.63 13.96 -3.35
C VAL A 54 4.83 12.55 -2.80
N VAL A 55 4.36 11.56 -3.54
CA VAL A 55 4.58 10.14 -3.25
C VAL A 55 5.58 9.60 -4.28
N ILE A 56 6.56 8.84 -3.81
CA ILE A 56 7.55 8.17 -4.66
C ILE A 56 7.60 6.72 -4.18
N GLU A 57 7.42 5.79 -5.10
CA GLU A 57 7.59 4.35 -4.85
C GLU A 57 8.86 3.86 -5.53
N GLY A 58 9.70 3.14 -4.79
CA GLY A 58 10.96 2.63 -5.31
C GLY A 58 11.67 1.70 -4.34
N MET A 59 12.77 1.11 -4.81
CA MET A 59 13.61 0.22 -4.02
C MET A 59 14.69 1.02 -3.30
N ILE A 60 14.87 0.78 -2.01
CA ILE A 60 16.02 1.32 -1.26
C ILE A 60 17.27 0.58 -1.71
N GLU A 61 18.18 1.26 -2.39
CA GLU A 61 19.47 0.70 -2.81
C GLU A 61 20.52 0.79 -1.71
N THR A 62 20.49 1.87 -0.92
CA THR A 62 21.45 2.10 0.16
C THR A 62 20.81 2.90 1.27
N GLU A 63 21.03 2.44 2.51
CA GLU A 63 20.81 3.19 3.74
C GLU A 63 22.17 3.66 4.27
N CYS A 64 22.34 4.95 4.57
CA CYS A 64 23.61 5.38 5.15
C CYS A 64 23.75 4.92 6.61
N PRO A 65 24.91 4.35 7.01
CA PRO A 65 25.12 3.82 8.36
C PRO A 65 24.98 4.86 9.50
N SER A 66 25.11 6.14 9.16
CA SER A 66 24.93 7.27 10.08
C SER A 66 23.53 7.89 10.05
N GLY A 67 22.61 7.33 9.24
CA GLY A 67 21.16 7.55 9.34
C GLY A 67 20.61 8.87 8.79
N CYS A 68 21.14 9.42 7.69
CA CYS A 68 20.72 10.74 7.21
C CYS A 68 19.91 10.74 5.89
N TRP A 69 19.93 9.65 5.12
CA TRP A 69 19.26 9.56 3.82
C TRP A 69 19.18 8.10 3.35
N PHE A 70 18.15 7.82 2.56
CA PHE A 70 18.02 6.62 1.75
C PHE A 70 18.30 7.00 0.29
N ILE A 71 19.01 6.15 -0.43
CA ILE A 71 19.07 6.21 -1.90
C ILE A 71 17.98 5.28 -2.42
N VAL A 72 17.01 5.85 -3.14
CA VAL A 72 15.82 5.14 -3.62
C VAL A 72 15.85 5.14 -5.15
N ASN A 73 15.61 3.99 -5.77
CA ASN A 73 15.58 3.83 -7.22
C ASN A 73 14.19 3.33 -7.66
N ASP A 74 13.54 4.07 -8.55
CA ASP A 74 12.22 3.75 -9.13
C ASP A 74 12.30 3.19 -10.57
N ALA A 75 13.51 2.83 -11.00
CA ALA A 75 13.92 2.45 -12.36
C ALA A 75 13.97 3.60 -13.40
N THR A 76 13.55 4.81 -13.03
CA THR A 76 13.64 6.02 -13.86
C THR A 76 14.81 6.91 -13.43
N GLY A 77 15.12 6.91 -12.12
CA GLY A 77 16.26 7.60 -11.52
C GLY A 77 16.58 7.10 -10.11
N SER A 78 17.70 7.58 -9.56
CA SER A 78 18.17 7.31 -8.19
C SER A 78 18.78 8.55 -7.54
#